data_AF-A0A2H6F764-F1
#
_entry.id   AF-A0A2H6F764-F1
#
_cell.length_a   1.000
_cell.length_b   1.000
_cell.length_c   1.000
_cell.angle_alpha   90.00
_cell.angle_beta   90.00
_cell.angle_gamma   90.00
#
_symmetry.space_group_name_H-M   'P 1'
#
loop_
_entity.id
_entity.type
_entity.pdbx_description
1 polymer ?
#
loop_
_entity_poly.entity_id
_entity_poly.type
_entity_poly.pdbx_seq_one_letter_code
_entity_poly.pdbx_strand_id
1 'polypeptide(L)'
;MDFFKKTMLMGFGAISFTKEKAEKLVDDFIKKGEIAKEERNKMIDKLLKQVEKQEKELAGKITRTVEKVISDLGLPIKKDLEKLSKRLTALEKRISRSEKKKE
;
A
#
# COMPACT_ATOMS: atom_id res chain seq x y z
N MET A 1 25.33 -17.52 2.57
CA MET A 1 25.86 -16.19 2.16
C MET A 1 25.03 -15.55 1.04
N ASP A 2 24.09 -16.27 0.43
CA ASP A 2 23.25 -15.81 -0.67
C ASP A 2 22.15 -14.82 -0.28
N PHE A 3 21.70 -14.84 0.97
CA PHE A 3 20.67 -13.91 1.45
C PHE A 3 21.16 -12.46 1.44
N PHE A 4 22.46 -12.22 1.71
CA PHE A 4 23.07 -10.89 1.68
C PHE A 4 23.20 -10.35 0.25
N LYS A 5 23.56 -11.21 -0.73
CA LYS A 5 23.56 -10.83 -2.15
C LYS A 5 22.14 -10.55 -2.66
N LYS A 6 21.15 -11.34 -2.24
CA LYS A 6 19.75 -11.16 -2.64
C LYS A 6 19.10 -9.92 -1.99
N THR A 7 19.46 -9.59 -0.75
CA THR A 7 19.03 -8.35 -0.08
C THR A 7 19.76 -7.11 -0.63
N MET A 8 21.02 -7.22 -1.04
CA MET A 8 21.74 -6.12 -1.71
C MET A 8 21.20 -5.82 -3.11
N LEU A 9 20.76 -6.86 -3.85
CA LEU A 9 20.02 -6.71 -5.11
C LEU A 9 18.62 -6.12 -4.90
N MET A 10 18.00 -6.35 -3.74
CA MET A 10 16.77 -5.67 -3.32
C MET A 10 17.02 -4.21 -2.88
N GLY A 11 18.20 -3.93 -2.33
CA GLY A 11 18.62 -2.61 -1.85
C GLY A 11 18.85 -1.56 -2.95
N PHE A 12 19.01 -1.98 -4.21
CA PHE A 12 19.19 -1.05 -5.33
C PHE A 12 17.93 -0.77 -6.16
N GLY A 13 16.88 -1.59 -6.02
CA GLY A 13 15.74 -1.57 -6.94
C GLY A 13 14.34 -1.43 -6.33
N ALA A 14 14.12 -1.82 -5.07
CA ALA A 14 12.76 -1.98 -4.55
C ALA A 14 12.26 -0.87 -3.59
N ILE A 15 13.13 0.01 -3.09
CA ILE A 15 12.80 0.87 -1.92
C ILE A 15 12.99 2.37 -2.19
N SER A 16 13.64 2.77 -3.28
CA SER A 16 13.78 4.21 -3.55
C SER A 16 14.11 4.50 -5.01
N PHE A 17 13.07 4.57 -5.83
CA PHE A 17 13.14 5.36 -7.05
C PHE A 17 13.04 6.84 -6.63
N THR A 18 14.19 7.46 -6.37
CA THR A 18 14.27 8.86 -5.93
C THR A 18 14.23 9.81 -7.12
N LYS A 19 13.87 11.07 -6.87
CA LYS A 19 13.94 12.14 -7.87
C LYS A 19 15.30 12.21 -8.57
N GLU A 20 16.38 12.06 -7.81
CA GLU A 20 17.75 12.07 -8.36
C GLU A 20 18.02 10.91 -9.33
N LYS A 21 17.48 9.71 -9.06
CA LYS A 21 17.59 8.58 -10.00
C LYS A 21 16.74 8.81 -11.25
N ALA A 22 15.55 9.40 -11.11
CA ALA A 22 14.69 9.76 -12.23
C ALA A 22 15.37 10.81 -13.13
N GLU A 23 15.98 11.82 -12.53
CA GLU A 23 16.75 12.87 -13.21
C GLU A 23 17.91 12.26 -14.00
N LYS A 24 18.74 11.41 -13.38
CA LYS A 24 19.86 10.74 -14.07
C LYS A 24 19.40 9.88 -15.25
N LEU A 25 18.31 9.13 -15.10
CA LEU A 25 17.77 8.31 -16.20
C LEU A 25 17.30 9.16 -17.36
N VAL A 26 16.55 10.23 -17.08
CA VAL A 26 16.06 11.14 -18.12
C VAL A 26 17.21 11.88 -18.78
N ASP A 27 18.25 12.26 -18.02
CA ASP A 27 19.46 12.90 -18.57
C ASP A 27 20.21 12.00 -19.53
N ASP A 28 20.32 10.71 -19.21
CA ASP A 28 20.97 9.75 -20.10
C ASP A 28 20.14 9.52 -21.37
N PHE A 29 18.80 9.54 -21.28
CA PHE A 29 17.94 9.49 -22.47
C PHE A 29 18.05 10.76 -23.33
N ILE A 30 18.20 11.94 -22.72
CA ILE A 30 18.44 13.19 -23.47
C ILE A 30 19.80 13.14 -24.16
N LYS A 31 20.85 12.67 -23.48
CA LYS A 31 22.21 12.53 -24.06
C LYS A 31 22.21 11.58 -25.26
N LYS A 32 21.39 10.52 -25.21
CA LYS A 32 21.22 9.56 -26.31
C LYS A 32 20.34 10.10 -27.45
N GLY A 33 19.74 11.27 -27.28
CA GLY A 33 18.81 11.86 -28.25
C GLY A 33 17.42 11.20 -28.26
N GLU A 34 17.13 10.34 -27.29
CA GLU A 34 15.84 9.63 -27.18
C GLU A 34 14.73 10.53 -26.60
N ILE A 35 15.11 11.60 -25.89
CA ILE A 35 14.18 12.55 -25.27
C ILE A 35 14.63 13.98 -25.58
N ALA A 36 13.67 14.83 -25.94
CA ALA A 36 13.89 16.25 -26.16
C ALA A 36 14.21 16.97 -24.83
N LYS A 37 15.16 17.90 -24.85
CA LYS A 37 15.62 18.58 -23.63
C LYS A 37 14.51 19.41 -22.98
N GLU A 38 13.57 19.91 -23.77
CA GLU A 38 12.39 20.66 -23.31
C GLU A 38 11.43 19.77 -22.51
N GLU A 39 11.43 18.45 -22.75
CA GLU A 39 10.54 17.49 -22.09
C GLU A 39 11.13 16.88 -20.82
N ARG A 40 12.35 17.25 -20.44
CA ARG A 40 13.08 16.70 -19.28
C ARG A 40 12.22 16.65 -18.00
N ASN A 41 11.72 17.80 -17.57
CA ASN A 41 10.98 17.92 -16.31
C ASN A 41 9.66 17.11 -16.35
N LYS A 42 8.98 17.15 -17.50
CA LYS A 42 7.73 16.42 -17.72
C LYS A 42 7.93 14.91 -17.64
N MET A 43 9.05 14.40 -18.16
CA MET A 43 9.39 12.98 -18.08
C MET A 43 9.76 12.56 -16.66
N ILE A 44 10.54 13.38 -15.94
CA ILE A 44 10.87 13.14 -14.53
C ILE A 44 9.60 13.02 -13.69
N ASP A 45 8.69 13.99 -13.82
CA ASP A 45 7.41 14.00 -13.10
C ASP A 45 6.53 12.79 -13.45
N LYS A 46 6.52 12.39 -14.73
CA LYS A 46 5.76 11.22 -15.19
C LYS A 46 6.29 9.93 -14.58
N LEU A 47 7.61 9.75 -14.53
CA LEU A 47 8.25 8.59 -13.90
C LEU A 47 7.94 8.53 -12.41
N LEU A 48 8.08 9.65 -11.69
CA LEU A 48 7.77 9.72 -10.26
C LEU A 48 6.31 9.41 -9.96
N LYS A 49 5.37 10.01 -10.70
CA LYS A 49 3.93 9.72 -10.57
C LYS A 49 3.59 8.26 -10.86
N GLN A 50 4.26 7.66 -11.86
CA GLN A 50 4.05 6.26 -12.20
C GLN A 50 4.51 5.35 -11.06
N VAL A 51 5.64 5.66 -10.43
CA VAL A 51 6.14 4.93 -9.26
C VAL A 51 5.16 5.05 -8.10
N GLU A 52 4.73 6.26 -7.73
CA GLU A 52 3.75 6.46 -6.64
C GLU A 52 2.45 5.67 -6.86
N LYS A 53 1.98 5.63 -8.11
CA LYS A 53 0.80 4.84 -8.48
C LYS A 53 1.03 3.34 -8.30
N GLN A 54 2.17 2.83 -8.79
CA GLN A 54 2.53 1.43 -8.66
C GLN A 54 2.72 1.00 -7.20
N GLU A 55 3.33 1.85 -6.37
CA GLU A 55 3.47 1.60 -4.94
C GLU A 55 2.11 1.46 -4.24
N LYS A 56 1.16 2.36 -4.53
CA LYS A 56 -0.20 2.28 -3.98
C LYS A 56 -0.94 1.02 -4.43
N GLU A 57 -0.85 0.67 -5.70
CA GLU A 57 -1.46 -0.55 -6.23
C GLU A 57 -0.85 -1.81 -5.61
N LEU A 58 0.48 -1.84 -5.45
CA LEU A 58 1.20 -2.94 -4.83
C LEU A 58 0.83 -3.08 -3.35
N ALA A 59 0.85 -1.98 -2.59
CA ALA A 59 0.43 -1.96 -1.20
C ALA A 59 -1.02 -2.48 -1.05
N GLY A 60 -1.93 -2.03 -1.92
CA GLY A 60 -3.31 -2.52 -1.94
C GLY A 60 -3.43 -4.02 -2.23
N LYS A 61 -2.64 -4.55 -3.18
CA LYS A 61 -2.58 -5.99 -3.47
C LYS A 61 -2.06 -6.79 -2.28
N ILE A 62 -1.00 -6.31 -1.62
CA ILE A 62 -0.42 -6.96 -0.44
C ILE A 62 -1.46 -6.99 0.68
N THR A 63 -2.08 -5.86 1.00
CA THR A 63 -3.12 -5.79 2.04
C THR A 63 -4.24 -6.78 1.78
N ARG A 64 -4.78 -6.83 0.56
CA ARG A 64 -5.85 -7.80 0.20
C ARG A 64 -5.40 -9.25 0.30
N THR A 65 -4.15 -9.52 -0.07
CA THR A 65 -3.57 -10.87 0.01
C THR A 65 -3.44 -11.29 1.47
N VAL A 66 -2.94 -10.41 2.33
CA VAL A 66 -2.83 -10.65 3.77
C VAL A 66 -4.22 -10.81 4.40
N GLU A 67 -5.18 -9.95 4.07
CA GLU A 67 -6.56 -10.07 4.53
C GLU A 67 -7.18 -11.42 4.13
N LYS A 68 -6.97 -11.87 2.89
CA LYS A 68 -7.44 -13.18 2.42
C LYS A 68 -6.79 -14.32 3.22
N VAL A 69 -5.47 -14.31 3.38
CA VAL A 69 -4.75 -15.35 4.13
C VAL A 69 -5.25 -15.44 5.57
N ILE A 70 -5.42 -14.28 6.23
CA ILE A 70 -5.96 -14.21 7.60
C ILE A 70 -7.38 -14.80 7.65
N SER A 71 -8.23 -14.47 6.67
CA SER A 71 -9.59 -15.01 6.55
C SER A 71 -9.59 -16.53 6.30
N ASP A 72 -8.71 -17.03 5.43
CA ASP A 72 -8.62 -18.46 5.10
C ASP A 72 -8.12 -19.29 6.30
N LEU A 73 -7.31 -18.70 7.17
CA LEU A 73 -6.87 -19.29 8.44
C LEU A 73 -7.93 -19.19 9.56
N GLY A 74 -9.11 -18.61 9.28
CA GLY A 74 -10.19 -18.44 10.24
C GLY A 74 -9.90 -17.40 11.33
N LEU A 75 -8.88 -16.55 11.14
CA LEU A 75 -8.52 -15.51 12.09
C LEU A 75 -9.35 -14.24 11.81
N PRO A 76 -10.05 -13.68 12.81
CA PRO A 76 -10.79 -12.43 12.62
C PRO A 76 -9.85 -11.24 12.47
N ILE A 77 -10.13 -10.35 11.52
CA ILE A 77 -9.43 -9.07 11.41
C ILE A 77 -10.01 -8.05 12.41
N LYS A 78 -9.25 -7.00 12.72
CA LYS A 78 -9.67 -5.93 13.65
C LYS A 78 -11.05 -5.35 13.31
N LYS A 79 -11.39 -5.24 12.03
CA LYS A 79 -12.72 -4.80 11.55
C LYS A 79 -13.86 -5.71 12.01
N ASP A 80 -13.63 -7.03 12.05
CA ASP A 80 -14.64 -7.99 12.49
C ASP A 80 -14.89 -7.85 13.98
N LEU A 81 -13.83 -7.66 14.77
CA LEU A 81 -13.92 -7.38 16.21
C LEU A 81 -14.70 -6.09 16.50
N GLU A 82 -14.44 -5.01 15.74
CA GLU A 82 -15.20 -3.76 15.87
C GLU A 82 -16.69 -3.94 15.52
N LYS A 83 -16.99 -4.73 14.50
CA LYS A 83 -18.37 -5.04 14.09
C LYS A 83 -19.09 -5.86 15.16
N LEU A 84 -18.41 -6.83 15.77
CA LEU A 84 -18.89 -7.60 16.92
C LEU A 84 -19.15 -6.69 18.13
N SER A 85 -18.21 -5.82 18.48
CA SER A 85 -18.35 -4.87 19.59
C SER A 85 -19.57 -3.95 19.42
N LYS A 86 -19.75 -3.36 18.22
CA LYS A 86 -20.93 -2.53 17.92
C LYS A 86 -22.24 -3.31 18.05
N ARG A 87 -22.27 -4.56 17.57
CA ARG A 87 -23.45 -5.43 17.72
C ARG A 87 -23.74 -5.73 19.18
N LEU A 88 -22.70 -5.99 19.97
CA LEU A 88 -22.81 -6.24 21.41
C LEU A 88 -23.43 -5.04 22.13
N THR A 89 -22.88 -3.84 21.91
CA THR A 89 -23.41 -2.61 22.51
C THR A 89 -24.85 -2.32 22.09
N ALA A 90 -25.21 -2.63 20.84
CA ALA A 90 -26.59 -2.47 20.37
C ALA A 90 -27.56 -3.47 21.04
N LEU A 91 -27.12 -4.71 21.28
CA LEU A 91 -27.91 -5.72 22.00
C LEU A 91 -28.05 -5.35 23.48
N GLU A 92 -26.97 -4.95 24.15
CA GLU A 92 -26.98 -4.48 25.53
C GLU A 92 -27.96 -3.32 25.73
N LYS A 93 -27.97 -2.33 24.83
CA LYS A 93 -28.94 -1.23 24.86
C LYS A 93 -30.39 -1.67 24.68
N ARG A 94 -30.63 -2.70 23.86
CA ARG A 94 -31.98 -3.25 23.64
C ARG A 94 -32.47 -4.00 24.87
N ILE A 95 -31.62 -4.85 25.46
CA ILE A 95 -31.93 -5.59 26.69
C ILE A 95 -32.25 -4.61 27.82
N SER A 96 -31.39 -3.62 28.05
CA SER A 96 -31.63 -2.59 29.08
C SER A 96 -32.93 -1.79 28.86
N ARG A 97 -33.30 -1.50 27.60
CA ARG A 97 -34.59 -0.86 27.29
C ARG A 97 -35.79 -1.78 27.53
N SER A 98 -35.64 -3.08 27.28
CA SER A 98 -36.70 -4.07 27.49
C SER A 98 -36.92 -4.37 28.98
N GLU A 99 -35.86 -4.33 29.80
CA GLU A 99 -35.97 -4.46 31.26
C GLU A 99 -36.66 -3.24 31.88
N LYS A 100 -36.28 -2.03 31.48
CA LYS A 100 -36.94 -0.77 31.94
C LYS A 100 -38.41 -0.60 31.52
N LYS A 101 -38.93 -1.47 30.66
CA LYS A 101 -40.33 -1.45 30.19
C LYS A 101 -41.22 -2.47 30.91
N LYS A 102 -40.64 -3.33 31.75
CA LYS A 102 -41.33 -4.37 32.52
C LYS A 102 -41.52 -4.02 34.01
N GLU A 103 -40.82 -3.00 34.51
CA GLU A 103 -41.21 -2.22 35.71
C GLU A 103 -42.19 -1.12 35.32
#